data_AF-A0A9D8K534-F1
#
_entry.id   AF-A0A9D8K534-F1
#
_cell.length_a   1.000
_cell.length_b   1.000
_cell.length_c   1.000
_cell.angle_alpha   90.00
_cell.angle_beta   90.00
_cell.angle_gamma   90.00
#
_symmetry.space_group_name_H-M   'P 1'
#
loop_
_entity.id
_entity.type
_entity.pdbx_description
1 polymer ?
#
loop_
_entity_poly.entity_id
_entity_poly.type
_entity_poly.pdbx_seq_one_letter_code
_entity_poly.pdbx_strand_id
1 'polypeptide(L)' 'MLDTSPLVAWLERSDQDHQACAGFFQRHQGAFVSTWPVLTEVCHLIPPSSHTDNLEQAQAISHPFRAQQPP' A
#
# COMPACT_ATOMS: atom_id res chain seq x y z
N MET A 1 -11.18 0.58 -6.02
CA MET A 1 -9.95 0.08 -6.66
C MET A 1 -8.81 0.99 -6.27
N LEU A 2 -7.62 0.43 -6.07
CA LEU A 2 -6.39 1.19 -5.85
C LEU A 2 -5.71 1.48 -7.19
N ASP A 3 -5.08 2.64 -7.23
CA ASP A 3 -4.31 3.15 -8.35
C ASP A 3 -2.84 3.30 -7.91
N THR A 4 -1.94 3.55 -8.87
CA THR A 4 -0.50 3.68 -8.63
C THR A 4 -0.20 4.87 -7.72
N SER A 5 -0.76 6.05 -8.00
CA SER A 5 -0.39 7.29 -7.30
C SER A 5 -0.70 7.25 -5.79
N PRO A 6 -1.90 6.84 -5.34
CA PRO A 6 -2.20 6.73 -3.91
C PRO A 6 -1.37 5.66 -3.19
N LEU A 7 -0.99 4.59 -3.89
CA LEU A 7 -0.11 3.56 -3.34
C LEU A 7 1.32 4.07 -3.17
N VAL A 8 1.86 4.77 -4.16
CA VAL A 8 3.20 5.39 -4.08
C VAL A 8 3.23 6.44 -2.97
N ALA A 9 2.28 7.36 -2.95
CA ALA A 9 2.22 8.40 -1.91
C ALA A 9 2.08 7.81 -0.49
N TRP A 10 1.35 6.70 -0.34
CA TRP A 10 1.27 6.02 0.94
C TRP A 10 2.59 5.36 1.35
N LEU A 11 3.29 4.72 0.42
CA LEU A 11 4.52 3.97 0.70
C LEU A 11 5.79 4.84 0.77
N GLU A 12 5.76 6.05 0.22
CA GLU A 12 6.86 7.01 0.28
C GLU A 12 6.58 8.07 1.36
N ARG A 13 7.29 8.00 2.49
CA ARG A 13 7.04 8.91 3.63
C ARG A 13 7.35 10.38 3.31
N SER A 14 8.26 10.62 2.36
CA SER A 14 8.61 11.98 1.93
C SER A 14 7.63 12.57 0.92
N ASP A 15 6.67 11.77 0.43
CA ASP A 15 5.64 12.25 -0.48
C ASP A 15 4.75 13.29 0.22
N GLN A 16 4.46 14.39 -0.47
CA GLN A 16 3.63 15.48 0.04
C GLN A 16 2.22 15.01 0.44
N ASP A 17 1.70 13.96 -0.22
CA ASP A 17 0.36 13.42 -0.02
C ASP A 17 0.35 12.21 0.94
N HIS A 18 1.51 11.87 1.53
CA HIS A 18 1.67 10.70 2.41
C HIS A 18 0.66 10.68 3.56
N GLN A 19 0.53 11.79 4.29
CA GLN A 19 -0.36 11.88 5.45
C GLN A 19 -1.85 11.74 5.06
N ALA A 20 -2.24 12.32 3.93
CA ALA A 20 -3.59 12.22 3.42
C ALA A 20 -3.94 10.77 3.03
N CYS A 21 -3.02 10.10 2.31
CA CYS A 21 -3.16 8.71 1.92
C CYS A 21 -3.16 7.79 3.13
N ALA A 22 -2.18 7.91 4.04
CA ALA A 22 -2.11 7.11 5.26
C ALA A 22 -3.40 7.20 6.09
N GLY A 23 -3.95 8.41 6.26
CA GLY A 23 -5.23 8.61 6.95
C GLY A 23 -6.41 7.92 6.25
N PHE A 24 -6.44 7.92 4.92
CA PHE A 24 -7.46 7.18 4.16
C PHE A 24 -7.32 5.66 4.37
N PHE A 25 -6.10 5.11 4.22
CA PHE A 25 -5.84 3.68 4.38
C PHE A 25 -6.16 3.19 5.81
N GLN A 26 -5.88 3.99 6.83
CA GLN A 26 -6.20 3.66 8.23
C GLN A 26 -7.70 3.66 8.55
N ARG A 27 -8.48 4.53 7.88
CA ARG A 27 -9.93 4.66 8.13
C ARG A 27 -10.78 3.69 7.30
N HIS A 28 -10.25 3.21 6.17
CA HIS A 28 -10.97 2.30 5.30
C HIS A 28 -11.03 0.89 5.91
N GLN A 29 -12.24 0.37 6.09
CA GLN A 29 -12.47 -0.96 6.68
C GLN A 29 -12.78 -2.04 5.63
N GLY A 30 -12.82 -1.68 4.35
CA GLY A 30 -13.09 -2.59 3.24
C GLY A 30 -11.84 -3.25 2.68
N ALA A 31 -12.04 -4.18 1.75
CA ALA A 31 -10.95 -4.76 0.99
C ALA A 31 -10.47 -3.78 -0.08
N PHE A 32 -9.16 -3.61 -0.17
CA PHE A 32 -8.53 -2.95 -1.29
C PHE A 32 -8.38 -3.93 -2.45
N VAL A 33 -8.78 -3.48 -3.64
CA VAL A 33 -8.65 -4.24 -4.89
C VAL A 33 -7.76 -3.44 -5.82
N SER A 34 -6.72 -4.08 -6.33
CA SER A 34 -5.79 -3.51 -7.32
C SER A 34 -5.67 -4.44 -8.54
N THR A 35 -4.88 -4.03 -9.52
CA THR A 35 -4.53 -4.84 -10.69
C THR A 35 -3.03 -5.13 -10.71
N TRP A 36 -2.60 -6.16 -11.44
CA TRP A 36 -1.17 -6.43 -11.62
C TRP A 36 -0.43 -5.23 -12.25
N PRO A 37 -0.92 -4.57 -13.31
CA PRO A 37 -0.26 -3.39 -13.86
C PRO A 37 0.04 -2.29 -12.83
N VAL A 38 -0.91 -1.99 -11.94
CA VAL A 38 -0.72 -1.02 -10.85
C VAL A 38 0.40 -1.46 -9.90
N LEU A 39 0.40 -2.71 -9.46
CA LEU A 39 1.44 -3.20 -8.55
C LEU A 39 2.84 -3.19 -9.21
N THR A 40 2.93 -3.51 -10.50
CA THR A 40 4.21 -3.44 -11.22
C THR A 40 4.74 -2.02 -11.33
N GLU A 41 3.87 -1.03 -11.51
CA GLU A 41 4.25 0.37 -11.61
C GLU A 41 4.73 0.90 -10.24
N VAL A 42 4.01 0.57 -9.17
CA VAL A 42 4.40 0.91 -7.79
C VAL A 42 5.81 0.38 -7.47
N CYS A 43 6.09 -0.88 -7.81
CA CYS A 43 7.43 -1.47 -7.60
C CYS A 43 8.55 -0.78 -8.39
N HIS A 44 8.23 -0.16 -9.55
CA HIS A 44 9.22 0.60 -10.32
C HIS A 44 9.43 2.02 -9.78
N LEU A 45 8.42 2.61 -9.15
CA LEU A 45 8.45 4.00 -8.69
C LEU A 45 9.02 4.17 -7.27
N ILE A 46 8.91 3.15 -6.42
CA ILE A 46 9.41 3.24 -5.04
C ILE A 46 10.93 3.01 -5.00
N PRO A 47 11.71 3.95 -4.43
CA PRO A 47 13.15 3.79 -4.35
C PRO A 47 13.57 2.62 -3.41
N PRO A 48 14.73 1.99 -3.63
CA PRO A 48 15.22 0.91 -2.76
C PRO A 48 15.47 1.35 -1.31
N SER A 49 15.76 2.64 -1.10
CA SER A 49 16.07 3.24 0.21
C SER A 49 14.88 3.27 1.17
N SER A 50 13.66 3.27 0.64
CA SER A 50 12.39 3.24 1.39
C SER A 50 12.02 1.83 1.87
N HIS A 51 12.75 0.78 1.47
CA HIS A 51 12.34 -0.61 1.65
C HIS A 51 12.43 -1.10 3.11
N THR A 52 13.31 -0.53 3.93
CA THR A 52 13.47 -0.90 5.35
C THR A 52 12.33 -0.41 6.25
N ASP A 53 11.58 0.57 5.77
CA ASP A 53 10.58 1.34 6.53
C ASP A 53 9.13 0.88 6.26
N ASN A 54 8.93 0.12 5.18
CA ASN A 54 7.61 -0.28 4.67
C ASN A 54 7.07 -1.59 5.26
N LEU A 55 7.84 -2.30 6.08
CA LEU A 55 7.41 -3.56 6.71
C LEU A 55 6.27 -3.35 7.71
N GLU A 56 6.25 -2.22 8.42
CA GLU A 56 5.16 -1.87 9.34
C GLU A 56 3.85 -1.60 8.59
N GLN A 57 3.93 -0.94 7.44
CA GLN A 57 2.77 -0.65 6.60
C GLN A 57 2.21 -1.93 5.96
N ALA A 58 3.08 -2.85 5.53
CA ALA A 58 2.67 -4.15 4.98
C ALA A 58 1.90 -5.03 5.99
N GLN A 59 2.16 -4.89 7.29
CA GLN A 59 1.40 -5.60 8.33
C GLN A 59 -0.02 -5.06 8.49
N ALA A 60 -0.22 -3.73 8.33
CA ALA A 60 -1.53 -3.09 8.45
C ALA A 60 -2.54 -3.57 7.38
N ILE A 61 -2.07 -3.92 6.18
CA ILE A 61 -2.89 -4.43 5.07
C ILE A 61 -3.03 -5.97 5.06
N SER A 62 -2.28 -6.70 5.88
CA SER A 62 -2.27 -8.18 5.86
C SER A 62 -3.40 -8.83 6.68
N HIS A 63 -4.13 -8.07 7.50
CA HIS A 63 -5.14 -8.64 8.40
C HIS A 63 -6.35 -9.35 7.72
N PRO A 64 -6.76 -9.05 6.46
CA PRO A 64 -7.82 -9.80 5.78
C PRO A 64 -7.34 -10.94 4.85
N PHE A 65 -6.05 -11.03 4.53
CA PHE A 65 -5.56 -12.01 3.53
C PHE A 65 -5.55 -13.45 4.06
N ARG A 66 -5.30 -13.64 5.37
CA ARG A 66 -5.20 -14.97 5.98
C ARG A 66 -6.54 -15.72 6.06
N ALA A 67 -7.68 -15.03 5.96
CA ALA A 67 -9.01 -15.63 6.04
C ALA A 67 -9.49 -16.26 4.71
N GLN A 68 -8.76 -16.08 3.61
CA GLN A 68 -9.18 -16.49 2.26
C GLN A 68 -8.27 -17.55 1.61
N GLN A 69 -7.28 -18.07 2.33
CA GLN A 69 -6.49 -19.21 1.84
C GLN A 69 -7.16 -20.52 2.29
N PRO A 70 -7.52 -21.43 1.37
CA PRO A 70 -7.95 -22.77 1.76
C PRO A 70 -6.81 -23.51 2.48
N PRO A 71 -7.13 -24.51 3.33
CA PRO A 71 -6.17 -25.19 4.19
C PRO A 71 -5.03 -25.86 3.44
#